data_AF-A0A939RCJ9-F1
#
_entry.id   AF-A0A939RCJ9-F1
#
_cell.length_a   1.000
_cell.length_b   1.000
_cell.length_c   1.000
_cell.angle_alpha   90.00
_cell.angle_beta   90.00
_cell.angle_gamma   90.00
#
_symmetry.space_group_name_H-M   'P 1'
#
loop_
_entity.id
_entity.type
_entity.pdbx_description
1 polymer ?
#
loop_
_entity_poly.entity_id
_entity_poly.type
_entity_poly.pdbx_seq_one_letter_code
_entity_poly.pdbx_strand_id
1 'polypeptide(L)'
;MRKKLSFVLGVLLVCALVIGLVNVSPVSAASKVKLNAKKKTIYIGEKFQLELEGAKGEVKWSTSKKKVATVENGVVTAVKNGKTTITAKDLSTNKSYKCKITVKKNAISNKTLSLKGGESYGLTLKGNTIAEWISSDESIATVNNGTVTALKKCKATITATVGSKKYTCKVTVTEDAAASDEPIEFTLWTLSGDDGSVPDSYMQAIEELKASYPNVTVNAEAFSNEDYKVKIKVAAAANELPDIFYTWSGSFLGDLVNANEVYCLDDVMNKYIKSGDIPKVMLDNTTYNKKRYGIPLTMNVVVLYANMDLLKEAGYTEVPKTINDLIACCDKLVEKGITPFGCAGEPWCISEYLEPIVEKTIGAEALSNIFAGKASFNNEGIAESVDMLRTMIIKGYIKASDMDLYSGEVAENFMAGEYAFYMNGSWNCGMFSMDPEFSSKVVVAEFPVINSQNSKIGELIGGPSSTLAVSGSSKNTTVAAEYAVALGKLVCKYDYLSGNGLPSWKINYDDSEVDALTKQVAKLCANAKAYVLFGDTAMTGENVEPYLRCLEKLMSGSMDGEAFIKELSKTIR
;
A
#
# COMPACT_ATOMS: atom_id res chain seq x y z
N MET A 1 -3.86 -4.26 79.66
CA MET A 1 -4.48 -5.14 78.63
C MET A 1 -3.49 -5.28 77.47
N ARG A 2 -3.23 -6.52 77.07
CA ARG A 2 -1.93 -7.07 76.61
C ARG A 2 -1.46 -6.55 75.22
N LYS A 3 -0.34 -5.79 75.20
CA LYS A 3 1.04 -6.10 74.69
C LYS A 3 1.13 -6.29 73.16
N LYS A 4 1.65 -5.37 72.32
CA LYS A 4 3.01 -4.78 72.12
C LYS A 4 4.14 -5.78 71.75
N LEU A 5 4.71 -5.54 70.56
CA LEU A 5 6.15 -5.42 70.21
C LEU A 5 7.07 -6.66 69.94
N SER A 6 7.77 -6.54 68.80
CA SER A 6 9.25 -6.67 68.56
C SER A 6 9.97 -8.03 68.42
N PHE A 7 10.64 -8.18 67.25
CA PHE A 7 12.10 -8.42 67.03
C PHE A 7 12.71 -9.77 67.49
N VAL A 8 13.14 -10.67 66.60
CA VAL A 8 14.46 -10.81 65.89
C VAL A 8 15.42 -11.82 66.57
N LEU A 9 16.25 -12.49 65.74
CA LEU A 9 17.37 -13.44 66.00
C LEU A 9 16.93 -14.86 66.42
N GLY A 10 17.42 -15.98 65.88
CA GLY A 10 18.64 -16.26 65.12
C GLY A 10 19.40 -17.38 65.84
N VAL A 11 19.28 -18.65 65.40
CA VAL A 11 20.26 -19.72 65.69
C VAL A 11 20.35 -20.65 64.48
N LEU A 12 21.58 -20.79 64.00
CA LEU A 12 22.08 -21.56 62.87
C LEU A 12 23.17 -22.47 63.47
N LEU A 13 23.14 -23.78 63.18
CA LEU A 13 24.22 -24.80 63.20
C LEU A 13 23.51 -26.16 63.27
N VAL A 14 23.75 -27.16 62.42
CA VAL A 14 25.04 -27.80 62.13
C VAL A 14 25.01 -28.41 60.72
N CYS A 15 26.12 -28.22 59.99
CA CYS A 15 26.46 -28.83 58.71
C CYS A 15 26.65 -30.35 58.78
N ALA A 16 26.18 -31.07 57.76
CA ALA A 16 26.82 -32.31 57.31
C ALA A 16 26.64 -32.49 55.78
N LEU A 17 27.73 -32.93 55.17
CA LEU A 17 28.10 -32.90 53.76
C LEU A 17 27.35 -33.90 52.83
N VAL A 18 27.19 -33.44 51.58
CA VAL A 18 27.35 -34.15 50.28
C VAL A 18 26.38 -35.30 49.95
N ILE A 19 25.58 -35.10 48.90
CA ILE A 19 25.42 -36.00 47.73
C ILE A 19 24.81 -35.19 46.56
N GLY A 20 25.53 -35.15 45.44
CA GLY A 20 25.02 -35.14 44.06
C GLY A 20 24.07 -34.01 43.62
N LEU A 21 24.63 -32.97 43.00
CA LEU A 21 23.93 -32.18 41.98
C LEU A 21 23.60 -33.06 40.78
N VAL A 22 22.41 -33.65 40.76
CA VAL A 22 21.75 -34.03 39.51
C VAL A 22 20.82 -32.87 39.18
N ASN A 23 21.15 -32.12 38.13
CA ASN A 23 20.20 -31.19 37.52
C ASN A 23 19.03 -32.01 36.97
N VAL A 24 18.00 -32.21 37.79
CA VAL A 24 16.72 -32.71 37.33
C VAL A 24 16.05 -31.55 36.63
N SER A 25 16.14 -31.50 35.30
CA SER A 25 15.24 -30.66 34.50
C SER A 25 13.81 -30.93 35.00
N PRO A 26 12.96 -29.90 35.20
CA PRO A 26 11.59 -30.14 35.61
C PRO A 26 10.96 -31.05 34.56
N VAL A 27 10.59 -32.28 34.96
CA VAL A 27 9.76 -33.16 34.15
C VAL A 27 8.44 -32.41 33.98
N SER A 28 8.27 -31.78 32.83
CA SER A 28 7.01 -31.22 32.39
C SER A 28 5.96 -32.32 32.50
N ALA A 29 5.07 -32.23 33.48
CA ALA A 29 3.92 -33.11 33.58
C ALA A 29 3.19 -33.13 32.22
N ALA A 30 3.02 -34.31 31.63
CA ALA A 30 2.36 -34.44 30.34
C ALA A 30 0.97 -33.77 30.42
N SER A 31 0.72 -32.79 29.55
CA SER A 31 -0.56 -32.08 29.51
C SER A 31 -1.68 -33.09 29.31
N LYS A 32 -2.68 -33.06 30.19
CA LYS A 32 -3.82 -33.98 30.13
C LYS A 32 -4.59 -33.74 28.83
N VAL A 33 -4.72 -34.78 28.00
CA VAL A 33 -5.43 -34.71 26.72
C VAL A 33 -6.85 -34.19 26.92
N LYS A 34 -7.21 -33.09 26.25
CA LYS A 34 -8.51 -32.43 26.40
C LYS A 34 -8.91 -31.69 25.12
N LEU A 35 -10.21 -31.50 24.92
CA LEU A 35 -10.69 -30.58 23.89
C LEU A 35 -10.61 -29.13 24.37
N ASN A 36 -10.23 -28.23 23.47
CA ASN A 36 -10.28 -26.77 23.71
C ASN A 36 -11.73 -26.28 23.97
N ALA A 37 -12.75 -27.03 23.54
CA ALA A 37 -14.15 -26.78 23.88
C ALA A 37 -14.97 -28.08 24.08
N LYS A 38 -15.77 -28.13 25.16
CA LYS A 38 -16.73 -29.22 25.43
C LYS A 38 -18.14 -28.93 24.91
N LYS A 39 -18.48 -27.66 24.77
CA LYS A 39 -19.73 -27.17 24.18
C LYS A 39 -19.43 -25.87 23.45
N LYS A 40 -20.05 -25.67 22.29
CA LYS A 40 -19.96 -24.41 21.54
C LYS A 40 -21.29 -24.11 20.87
N THR A 41 -21.68 -22.84 20.88
CA THR A 41 -22.73 -22.34 20.00
C THR A 41 -22.06 -21.64 18.84
N ILE A 42 -22.42 -22.02 17.62
CA ILE A 42 -21.96 -21.41 16.37
C ILE A 42 -23.19 -21.12 15.51
N TYR A 43 -23.06 -20.29 14.49
CA TYR A 43 -24.13 -19.92 13.58
C TYR A 43 -23.87 -20.47 12.17
N ILE A 44 -24.92 -20.62 11.38
CA ILE A 44 -24.79 -21.24 10.05
C ILE A 44 -23.78 -20.47 9.19
N GLY A 45 -22.80 -21.17 8.63
CA GLY A 45 -21.69 -20.60 7.84
C GLY A 45 -20.41 -20.40 8.65
N GLU A 46 -20.48 -20.26 9.98
CA GLU A 46 -19.29 -20.11 10.82
C GLU A 46 -18.42 -21.38 10.81
N LYS A 47 -17.10 -21.15 10.87
CA LYS A 47 -16.09 -22.18 11.10
C LYS A 47 -15.49 -22.01 12.50
N PHE A 48 -15.15 -23.12 13.12
CA PHE A 48 -14.55 -23.15 14.45
C PHE A 48 -13.50 -24.26 14.51
N GLN A 49 -12.26 -23.91 14.86
CA GLN A 49 -11.20 -24.88 15.06
C GLN A 49 -11.35 -25.57 16.42
N LEU A 50 -11.69 -26.87 16.37
CA LEU A 50 -11.76 -27.72 17.54
C LEU A 50 -10.46 -28.51 17.63
N GLU A 51 -9.76 -28.37 18.75
CA GLU A 51 -8.43 -28.97 18.95
C GLU A 51 -8.47 -29.98 20.08
N LEU A 52 -7.73 -31.09 19.89
CA LEU A 52 -7.47 -32.07 20.93
C LEU A 52 -6.07 -31.82 21.49
N GLU A 53 -5.97 -30.86 22.41
CA GLU A 53 -4.72 -30.47 23.05
C GLU A 53 -4.07 -31.64 23.79
N GLY A 54 -2.76 -31.79 23.64
CA GLY A 54 -1.96 -32.83 24.31
C GLY A 54 -2.00 -34.21 23.65
N ALA A 55 -2.76 -34.39 22.56
CA ALA A 55 -2.69 -35.61 21.75
C ALA A 55 -1.35 -35.67 20.99
N LYS A 56 -0.65 -36.81 21.06
CA LYS A 56 0.66 -37.02 20.40
C LYS A 56 0.56 -37.78 19.07
N GLY A 57 -0.61 -38.32 18.75
CA GLY A 57 -0.86 -39.11 17.55
C GLY A 57 -2.02 -38.57 16.72
N GLU A 58 -2.31 -39.24 15.60
CA GLU A 58 -3.36 -38.85 14.67
C GLU A 58 -4.75 -38.84 15.34
N VAL A 59 -5.56 -37.83 15.01
CA VAL A 59 -6.91 -37.64 15.55
C VAL A 59 -7.95 -37.82 14.45
N LYS A 60 -8.83 -38.80 14.63
CA LYS A 60 -9.95 -39.03 13.72
C LYS A 60 -11.18 -38.24 14.17
N TRP A 61 -11.69 -37.41 13.28
CA TRP A 61 -12.85 -36.55 13.54
C TRP A 61 -14.14 -37.12 12.96
N SER A 62 -15.26 -36.96 13.67
CA SER A 62 -16.59 -37.35 13.19
C SER A 62 -17.69 -36.47 13.78
N THR A 63 -18.83 -36.43 13.12
CA THR A 63 -20.03 -35.66 13.53
C THR A 63 -21.22 -36.61 13.62
N SER A 64 -22.05 -36.48 14.66
CA SER A 64 -23.27 -37.29 14.78
C SER A 64 -24.39 -36.86 13.82
N LYS A 65 -24.34 -35.64 13.28
CA LYS A 65 -25.29 -35.11 12.30
C LYS A 65 -24.58 -34.21 11.29
N LYS A 66 -24.07 -34.78 10.19
CA LYS A 66 -23.38 -34.06 9.10
C LYS A 66 -24.23 -32.94 8.48
N LYS A 67 -25.56 -33.10 8.47
CA LYS A 67 -26.51 -32.06 8.00
C LYS A 67 -26.56 -30.83 8.92
N VAL A 68 -26.12 -30.93 10.18
CA VAL A 68 -26.11 -29.84 11.17
C VAL A 68 -24.75 -29.16 11.21
N ALA A 69 -23.66 -29.93 11.33
CA ALA A 69 -22.30 -29.42 11.19
C ALA A 69 -21.37 -30.53 10.66
N THR A 70 -20.41 -30.16 9.81
CA THR A 70 -19.31 -31.01 9.32
C THR A 70 -18.05 -30.79 10.16
N VAL A 71 -17.11 -31.73 10.11
CA VAL A 71 -15.79 -31.58 10.70
C VAL A 71 -14.75 -32.24 9.80
N GLU A 72 -13.65 -31.54 9.53
CA GLU A 72 -12.52 -32.03 8.75
C GLU A 72 -11.24 -31.45 9.37
N ASN A 73 -10.28 -32.30 9.72
CA ASN A 73 -9.04 -31.88 10.39
C ASN A 73 -9.24 -30.93 11.60
N GLY A 74 -10.29 -31.16 12.39
CA GLY A 74 -10.65 -30.33 13.55
C GLY A 74 -11.47 -29.07 13.20
N VAL A 75 -11.56 -28.68 11.93
CA VAL A 75 -12.36 -27.53 11.47
C VAL A 75 -13.83 -27.91 11.46
N VAL A 76 -14.61 -27.40 12.43
CA VAL A 76 -16.06 -27.59 12.49
C VAL A 76 -16.76 -26.52 11.66
N THR A 77 -17.56 -26.91 10.67
CA THR A 77 -18.34 -25.97 9.84
C THR A 77 -19.83 -26.12 10.10
N ALA A 78 -20.50 -25.01 10.44
CA ALA A 78 -21.94 -24.98 10.72
C ALA A 78 -22.80 -25.00 9.44
N VAL A 79 -23.68 -26.00 9.30
CA VAL A 79 -24.47 -26.21 8.07
C VAL A 79 -25.95 -25.84 8.24
N LYS A 80 -26.60 -26.37 9.28
CA LYS A 80 -28.04 -26.18 9.50
C LYS A 80 -28.34 -26.02 10.98
N ASN A 81 -29.34 -25.19 11.29
CA ASN A 81 -29.83 -25.01 12.65
C ASN A 81 -30.20 -26.34 13.29
N GLY A 82 -29.71 -26.56 14.51
CA GLY A 82 -29.87 -27.82 15.23
C GLY A 82 -28.76 -28.04 16.24
N LYS A 83 -28.73 -29.22 16.84
CA LYS A 83 -27.66 -29.65 17.75
C LYS A 83 -27.00 -30.91 17.22
N THR A 84 -25.68 -30.97 17.26
CA THR A 84 -24.85 -32.14 16.90
C THR A 84 -23.72 -32.33 17.90
N THR A 85 -23.03 -33.46 17.83
CA THR A 85 -21.84 -33.73 18.63
C THR A 85 -20.69 -34.03 17.70
N ILE A 86 -19.59 -33.30 17.85
CA ILE A 86 -18.31 -33.61 17.20
C ILE A 86 -17.52 -34.51 18.13
N THR A 87 -16.97 -35.60 17.58
CA THR A 87 -16.15 -36.56 18.31
C THR A 87 -14.73 -36.56 17.73
N ALA A 88 -13.76 -36.28 18.59
CA ALA A 88 -12.33 -36.45 18.33
C ALA A 88 -11.90 -37.79 18.91
N LYS A 89 -11.41 -38.70 18.08
CA LYS A 89 -10.87 -39.99 18.51
C LYS A 89 -9.35 -39.96 18.36
N ASP A 90 -8.65 -39.98 19.49
CA ASP A 90 -7.20 -40.14 19.52
C ASP A 90 -6.86 -41.59 19.14
N LEU A 91 -6.18 -41.78 18.01
CA LEU A 91 -5.86 -43.12 17.50
C LEU A 91 -4.72 -43.78 18.29
N SER A 92 -3.88 -43.02 18.98
CA SER A 92 -2.79 -43.57 19.79
C SER A 92 -3.28 -44.20 21.09
N THR A 93 -4.35 -43.65 21.68
CA THR A 93 -4.92 -44.13 22.95
C THR A 93 -6.30 -44.78 22.80
N ASN A 94 -6.87 -44.76 21.58
CA ASN A 94 -8.23 -45.21 21.26
C ASN A 94 -9.35 -44.50 22.07
N LYS A 95 -9.03 -43.40 22.78
CA LYS A 95 -9.99 -42.62 23.58
C LYS A 95 -10.74 -41.61 22.72
N SER A 96 -12.01 -41.36 23.09
CA SER A 96 -12.89 -40.43 22.37
C SER A 96 -13.32 -39.26 23.25
N TYR A 97 -13.28 -38.05 22.67
CA TYR A 97 -13.66 -36.80 23.31
C TYR A 97 -14.78 -36.14 22.52
N LYS A 98 -15.78 -35.59 23.21
CA LYS A 98 -17.02 -35.11 22.60
C LYS A 98 -17.21 -33.62 22.86
N CYS A 99 -17.46 -32.84 21.81
CA CYS A 99 -17.92 -31.46 21.88
C CYS A 99 -19.37 -31.35 21.40
N LYS A 100 -20.25 -30.77 22.24
CA LYS A 100 -21.65 -30.51 21.86
C LYS A 100 -21.74 -29.19 21.10
N ILE A 101 -22.14 -29.26 19.84
CA ILE A 101 -22.33 -28.09 18.97
C ILE A 101 -23.81 -27.75 18.87
N THR A 102 -24.14 -26.49 19.15
CA THR A 102 -25.46 -25.91 18.87
C THR A 102 -25.32 -24.93 17.71
N VAL A 103 -25.96 -25.23 16.58
CA VAL A 103 -25.98 -24.35 15.42
C VAL A 103 -27.23 -23.48 15.46
N LYS A 104 -27.08 -22.16 15.53
CA LYS A 104 -28.18 -21.18 15.46
C LYS A 104 -28.33 -20.60 14.05
N LYS A 105 -29.52 -20.10 13.71
CA LYS A 105 -29.75 -19.35 12.47
C LYS A 105 -29.18 -17.95 12.63
N ASN A 106 -28.59 -17.38 11.57
CA ASN A 106 -28.31 -15.96 11.54
C ASN A 106 -29.62 -15.17 11.46
N ALA A 107 -29.60 -13.96 11.99
CA ALA A 107 -30.72 -13.03 11.90
C ALA A 107 -30.18 -11.62 11.76
N ILE A 108 -30.72 -10.88 10.78
CA ILE A 108 -30.48 -9.45 10.66
C ILE A 108 -31.21 -8.73 11.79
N SER A 109 -30.60 -7.68 12.35
CA SER A 109 -31.15 -6.92 13.48
C SER A 109 -32.55 -6.39 13.20
N ASN A 110 -32.77 -5.89 11.98
CA ASN A 110 -34.03 -5.32 11.53
C ASN A 110 -34.38 -5.81 10.12
N LYS A 111 -35.67 -6.11 9.90
CA LYS A 111 -36.19 -6.49 8.57
C LYS A 111 -36.77 -5.30 7.81
N THR A 112 -37.04 -4.21 8.51
CA THR A 112 -37.60 -2.97 7.98
C THR A 112 -36.96 -1.80 8.72
N LEU A 113 -36.63 -0.74 7.98
CA LEU A 113 -36.21 0.55 8.50
C LEU A 113 -37.04 1.64 7.82
N SER A 114 -37.35 2.68 8.59
CA SER A 114 -37.90 3.93 8.08
C SER A 114 -36.93 5.01 8.50
N LEU A 115 -36.29 5.67 7.53
CA LEU A 115 -35.25 6.66 7.75
C LEU A 115 -35.62 7.94 6.97
N LYS A 116 -35.26 9.09 7.51
CA LYS A 116 -35.23 10.35 6.76
C LYS A 116 -33.93 10.42 5.95
N GLY A 117 -33.94 11.10 4.81
CA GLY A 117 -32.71 11.28 4.04
C GLY A 117 -31.64 12.00 4.88
N GLY A 118 -30.40 11.50 4.83
CA GLY A 118 -29.29 11.90 5.70
C GLY A 118 -29.13 11.04 6.95
N GLU A 119 -30.16 10.30 7.39
CA GLU A 119 -30.05 9.44 8.57
C GLU A 119 -29.30 8.13 8.27
N SER A 120 -28.51 7.70 9.25
CA SER A 120 -27.78 6.43 9.22
C SER A 120 -28.28 5.44 10.28
N TYR A 121 -28.24 4.15 9.98
CA TYR A 121 -28.62 3.08 10.90
C TYR A 121 -27.70 1.86 10.79
N GLY A 122 -27.13 1.44 11.91
CA GLY A 122 -26.31 0.23 12.00
C GLY A 122 -27.14 -1.05 11.99
N LEU A 123 -27.18 -1.76 10.86
CA LEU A 123 -27.67 -3.14 10.79
C LEU A 123 -26.57 -4.09 11.26
N THR A 124 -26.93 -5.03 12.12
CA THR A 124 -26.02 -6.11 12.55
C THR A 124 -26.58 -7.46 12.13
N LEU A 125 -25.70 -8.39 11.76
CA LEU A 125 -26.05 -9.77 11.52
C LEU A 125 -25.67 -10.60 12.74
N LYS A 126 -26.67 -11.03 13.53
CA LYS A 126 -26.42 -11.88 14.69
C LYS A 126 -25.83 -13.21 14.22
N GLY A 127 -24.57 -13.46 14.58
CA GLY A 127 -23.89 -14.73 14.36
C GLY A 127 -22.84 -14.76 13.24
N ASN A 128 -22.42 -13.63 12.69
CA ASN A 128 -21.22 -13.58 11.86
C ASN A 128 -20.66 -12.15 11.83
N THR A 129 -19.33 -12.00 11.90
CA THR A 129 -18.65 -10.70 11.80
C THR A 129 -18.32 -10.31 10.36
N ILE A 130 -18.40 -11.24 9.40
CA ILE A 130 -18.08 -10.96 7.99
C ILE A 130 -19.30 -11.31 7.13
N ALA A 131 -19.96 -10.27 6.61
CA ALA A 131 -21.06 -10.37 5.67
C ALA A 131 -20.85 -9.37 4.52
N GLU A 132 -21.18 -9.77 3.31
CA GLU A 132 -21.21 -8.85 2.17
C GLU A 132 -22.54 -8.10 2.19
N TRP A 133 -22.48 -6.77 2.20
CA TRP A 133 -23.65 -5.89 2.23
C TRP A 133 -23.83 -5.22 0.88
N ILE A 134 -25.06 -5.24 0.37
CA ILE A 134 -25.42 -4.64 -0.91
C ILE A 134 -26.76 -3.91 -0.76
N SER A 135 -26.88 -2.74 -1.36
CA SER A 135 -28.17 -2.09 -1.58
C SER A 135 -28.75 -2.46 -2.94
N SER A 136 -30.07 -2.64 -3.00
CA SER A 136 -30.77 -2.80 -4.29
C SER A 136 -30.72 -1.55 -5.16
N ASP A 137 -30.52 -0.38 -4.55
CA ASP A 137 -30.40 0.91 -5.24
C ASP A 137 -29.64 1.89 -4.33
N GLU A 138 -28.36 2.10 -4.63
CA GLU A 138 -27.48 2.98 -3.87
C GLU A 138 -27.83 4.46 -4.02
N SER A 139 -28.64 4.85 -5.03
CA SER A 139 -29.15 6.23 -5.11
C SER A 139 -30.24 6.52 -4.08
N ILE A 140 -30.84 5.47 -3.50
CA ILE A 140 -31.92 5.56 -2.50
C ILE A 140 -31.34 5.39 -1.10
N ALA A 141 -30.52 4.35 -0.89
CA ALA A 141 -29.81 4.13 0.37
C ALA A 141 -28.52 3.34 0.13
N THR A 142 -27.41 3.76 0.71
CA THR A 142 -26.13 3.03 0.66
C THR A 142 -26.00 2.10 1.87
N VAL A 143 -25.07 1.15 1.80
CA VAL A 143 -24.71 0.32 2.96
C VAL A 143 -23.21 0.02 2.96
N ASN A 144 -22.52 0.39 4.04
CA ASN A 144 -21.12 0.05 4.26
C ASN A 144 -20.96 -0.73 5.56
N ASN A 145 -20.46 -1.96 5.50
CA ASN A 145 -20.24 -2.82 6.67
C ASN A 145 -21.43 -2.93 7.64
N GLY A 146 -22.65 -2.88 7.10
CA GLY A 146 -23.90 -2.93 7.87
C GLY A 146 -24.48 -1.57 8.25
N THR A 147 -23.72 -0.47 8.14
CA THR A 147 -24.24 0.89 8.30
C THR A 147 -24.99 1.31 7.05
N VAL A 148 -26.30 1.52 7.17
CA VAL A 148 -27.19 1.98 6.10
C VAL A 148 -27.31 3.49 6.18
N THR A 149 -27.11 4.20 5.07
CA THR A 149 -27.34 5.66 4.98
C THR A 149 -28.46 5.94 4.00
N ALA A 150 -29.48 6.69 4.41
CA ALA A 150 -30.61 7.06 3.57
C ALA A 150 -30.29 8.29 2.71
N LEU A 151 -30.58 8.25 1.41
CA LEU A 151 -30.24 9.34 0.48
C LEU A 151 -31.47 9.97 -0.18
N LYS A 152 -32.30 9.18 -0.85
CA LYS A 152 -33.43 9.68 -1.65
C LYS A 152 -34.73 9.03 -1.24
N LYS A 153 -35.81 9.81 -1.15
CA LYS A 153 -37.18 9.38 -0.84
C LYS A 153 -37.65 8.32 -1.81
N CYS A 154 -37.49 7.06 -1.42
CA CYS A 154 -37.98 5.89 -2.12
C CYS A 154 -37.80 4.65 -1.22
N LYS A 155 -37.82 3.46 -1.82
CA LYS A 155 -37.60 2.20 -1.11
C LYS A 155 -36.41 1.47 -1.69
N ALA A 156 -35.48 1.07 -0.83
CA ALA A 156 -34.37 0.19 -1.16
C ALA A 156 -34.43 -1.08 -0.32
N THR A 157 -33.72 -2.13 -0.74
CA THR A 157 -33.53 -3.35 0.05
C THR A 157 -32.05 -3.55 0.29
N ILE A 158 -31.67 -3.52 1.56
CA ILE A 158 -30.32 -3.87 2.00
C ILE A 158 -30.24 -5.37 2.20
N THR A 159 -29.25 -6.01 1.58
CA THR A 159 -29.04 -7.45 1.63
C THR A 159 -27.68 -7.76 2.23
N ALA A 160 -27.67 -8.49 3.35
CA ALA A 160 -26.48 -9.13 3.89
C ALA A 160 -26.38 -10.56 3.36
N THR A 161 -25.23 -10.92 2.78
CA THR A 161 -24.97 -12.26 2.25
C THR A 161 -23.90 -12.98 3.07
N VAL A 162 -24.20 -14.20 3.50
CA VAL A 162 -23.25 -15.12 4.16
C VAL A 162 -23.26 -16.44 3.41
N GLY A 163 -22.20 -16.70 2.64
CA GLY A 163 -22.18 -17.82 1.70
C GLY A 163 -23.33 -17.71 0.69
N SER A 164 -24.16 -18.74 0.56
CA SER A 164 -25.33 -18.72 -0.33
C SER A 164 -26.62 -18.16 0.30
N LYS A 165 -26.57 -17.71 1.56
CA LYS A 165 -27.77 -17.25 2.28
C LYS A 165 -27.84 -15.73 2.32
N LYS A 166 -29.02 -15.20 2.01
CA LYS A 166 -29.32 -13.77 1.99
C LYS A 166 -30.25 -13.40 3.16
N TYR A 167 -29.99 -12.26 3.78
CA TYR A 167 -30.81 -11.65 4.83
C TYR A 167 -31.11 -10.21 4.44
N THR A 168 -32.38 -9.84 4.38
CA THR A 168 -32.80 -8.57 3.78
C THR A 168 -33.46 -7.65 4.81
N CYS A 169 -33.15 -6.36 4.73
CA CYS A 169 -33.86 -5.28 5.37
C CYS A 169 -34.47 -4.35 4.30
N LYS A 170 -35.78 -4.10 4.37
CA LYS A 170 -36.45 -3.12 3.52
C LYS A 170 -36.31 -1.73 4.14
N VAL A 171 -35.65 -0.83 3.43
CA VAL A 171 -35.45 0.56 3.85
C VAL A 171 -36.48 1.42 3.12
N THR A 172 -37.27 2.17 3.87
CA THR A 172 -38.13 3.22 3.33
C THR A 172 -37.52 4.55 3.72
N VAL A 173 -37.13 5.34 2.72
CA VAL A 173 -36.66 6.70 2.92
C VAL A 173 -37.85 7.63 2.80
N THR A 174 -38.17 8.37 3.86
CA THR A 174 -39.42 9.14 3.96
C THR A 174 -39.34 10.53 3.33
N GLU A 175 -38.13 11.07 3.20
CA GLU A 175 -37.81 12.36 2.61
C GLU A 175 -36.42 12.32 1.98
N ASP A 176 -36.17 13.13 0.94
CA ASP A 176 -34.85 13.24 0.35
C ASP A 176 -33.89 13.81 1.40
N ALA A 177 -32.61 13.44 1.32
CA ALA A 177 -31.58 14.10 2.11
C ALA A 177 -31.59 15.56 1.69
N ALA A 178 -31.84 16.46 2.64
CA ALA A 178 -31.58 17.87 2.40
C ALA A 178 -30.08 18.00 2.07
N ALA A 179 -29.73 18.86 1.11
CA ALA A 179 -28.37 19.37 1.07
C ALA A 179 -28.11 19.96 2.47
N SER A 180 -27.25 19.32 3.24
CA SER A 180 -27.00 19.73 4.62
C SER A 180 -26.20 21.02 4.57
N ASP A 181 -26.77 22.12 5.05
CA ASP A 181 -26.02 23.35 5.34
C ASP A 181 -25.21 23.22 6.64
N GLU A 182 -25.26 22.06 7.34
CA GLU A 182 -24.43 21.85 8.52
C GLU A 182 -22.95 21.84 8.12
N PRO A 183 -22.11 22.60 8.84
CA PRO A 183 -20.67 22.60 8.61
C PRO A 183 -20.08 21.19 8.75
N ILE A 184 -19.37 20.76 7.73
CA ILE A 184 -18.58 19.52 7.72
C ILE A 184 -17.11 19.91 7.71
N GLU A 185 -16.34 19.33 8.63
CA GLU A 185 -14.89 19.46 8.65
C GLU A 185 -14.26 18.14 8.22
N PHE A 186 -13.41 18.19 7.21
CA PHE A 186 -12.58 17.06 6.79
C PHE A 186 -11.13 17.30 7.16
N THR A 187 -10.48 16.25 7.64
CA THR A 187 -9.02 16.20 7.77
C THR A 187 -8.43 15.63 6.48
N LEU A 188 -7.35 16.26 6.01
CA LEU A 188 -6.60 15.83 4.83
C LEU A 188 -5.12 15.72 5.17
N TRP A 189 -4.50 14.56 4.92
CA TRP A 189 -3.04 14.46 4.94
C TRP A 189 -2.48 14.23 3.54
N THR A 190 -1.38 14.92 3.21
CA THR A 190 -0.68 14.80 1.94
C THR A 190 0.85 14.80 2.12
N LEU A 191 1.60 14.55 1.06
CA LEU A 191 3.03 14.85 1.01
C LEU A 191 3.24 16.37 0.94
N SER A 192 4.32 16.86 1.51
CA SER A 192 4.73 18.25 1.41
C SER A 192 5.20 18.61 0.00
N GLY A 193 4.98 19.86 -0.39
CA GLY A 193 5.71 20.47 -1.50
C GLY A 193 7.17 20.73 -1.12
N ASP A 194 7.92 21.30 -2.07
CA ASP A 194 9.36 21.54 -1.93
C ASP A 194 9.70 22.47 -0.75
N ASP A 195 8.80 23.37 -0.37
CA ASP A 195 8.95 24.30 0.76
C ASP A 195 8.45 23.71 2.11
N GLY A 196 8.05 22.44 2.12
CA GLY A 196 7.51 21.76 3.31
C GLY A 196 6.02 22.02 3.57
N SER A 197 5.35 22.83 2.75
CA SER A 197 3.94 23.20 2.93
C SER A 197 2.98 22.22 2.22
N VAL A 198 1.67 22.43 2.38
CA VAL A 198 0.65 21.73 1.58
C VAL A 198 0.82 22.17 0.12
N PRO A 199 0.99 21.25 -0.86
CA PRO A 199 1.25 21.62 -2.24
C PRO A 199 0.15 22.54 -2.81
N ASP A 200 0.55 23.49 -3.65
CA ASP A 200 -0.34 24.47 -4.27
C ASP A 200 -1.50 23.81 -5.04
N SER A 201 -1.29 22.62 -5.61
CA SER A 201 -2.33 21.85 -6.31
C SER A 201 -3.49 21.48 -5.41
N TYR A 202 -3.22 21.13 -4.15
CA TYR A 202 -4.24 20.87 -3.14
C TYR A 202 -4.92 22.16 -2.70
N MET A 203 -4.16 23.23 -2.45
CA MET A 203 -4.70 24.51 -2.01
C MET A 203 -5.64 25.13 -3.06
N GLN A 204 -5.24 25.11 -4.34
CA GLN A 204 -6.08 25.57 -5.45
C GLN A 204 -7.34 24.71 -5.63
N ALA A 205 -7.20 23.38 -5.52
CA ALA A 205 -8.35 22.48 -5.61
C ALA A 205 -9.34 22.70 -4.45
N ILE A 206 -8.86 22.85 -3.22
CA ILE A 206 -9.70 23.13 -2.05
C ILE A 206 -10.43 24.46 -2.21
N GLU A 207 -9.75 25.51 -2.68
CA GLU A 207 -10.35 26.82 -2.92
C GLU A 207 -11.46 26.74 -3.99
N GLU A 208 -11.20 26.09 -5.12
CA GLU A 208 -12.18 25.93 -6.19
C GLU A 208 -13.42 25.14 -5.73
N LEU A 209 -13.25 24.15 -4.86
CA LEU A 209 -14.35 23.35 -4.35
C LEU A 209 -15.27 24.09 -3.37
N LYS A 210 -14.85 25.21 -2.77
CA LYS A 210 -15.73 26.00 -1.87
C LYS A 210 -17.03 26.43 -2.54
N ALA A 211 -17.02 26.66 -3.85
CA ALA A 211 -18.23 27.03 -4.59
C ALA A 211 -19.25 25.89 -4.68
N SER A 212 -18.79 24.64 -4.79
CA SER A 212 -19.64 23.44 -4.91
C SER A 212 -19.92 22.78 -3.56
N TYR A 213 -19.08 23.03 -2.55
CA TYR A 213 -19.15 22.48 -1.20
C TYR A 213 -19.02 23.61 -0.16
N PRO A 214 -19.95 24.59 -0.12
CA PRO A 214 -19.82 25.78 0.72
C PRO A 214 -19.90 25.50 2.23
N ASN A 215 -20.43 24.33 2.62
CA ASN A 215 -20.51 23.87 4.00
C ASN A 215 -19.31 23.00 4.41
N VAL A 216 -18.36 22.72 3.52
CA VAL A 216 -17.17 21.90 3.81
C VAL A 216 -15.97 22.78 4.11
N THR A 217 -15.28 22.50 5.20
CA THR A 217 -13.94 23.02 5.50
C THR A 217 -12.95 21.87 5.50
N VAL A 218 -11.77 22.06 4.91
CA VAL A 218 -10.69 21.07 4.90
C VAL A 218 -9.52 21.58 5.72
N ASN A 219 -9.14 20.81 6.75
CA ASN A 219 -7.91 21.00 7.49
C ASN A 219 -6.83 20.10 6.90
N ALA A 220 -5.94 20.68 6.09
CA ALA A 220 -4.89 19.97 5.39
C ALA A 220 -3.55 20.06 6.13
N GLU A 221 -2.89 18.93 6.30
CA GLU A 221 -1.52 18.83 6.81
C GLU A 221 -0.64 18.13 5.78
N ALA A 222 0.63 18.53 5.71
CA ALA A 222 1.61 17.95 4.81
C ALA A 222 2.84 17.45 5.58
N PHE A 223 3.49 16.42 5.03
CA PHE A 223 4.63 15.77 5.66
C PHE A 223 5.67 15.40 4.61
N SER A 224 6.94 15.37 5.01
CA SER A 224 8.01 14.81 4.17
C SER A 224 7.69 13.34 3.81
N ASN A 225 8.22 12.85 2.69
CA ASN A 225 7.97 11.50 2.19
C ASN A 225 8.19 10.40 3.25
N GLU A 226 9.34 10.45 3.93
CA GLU A 226 9.71 9.43 4.92
C GLU A 226 8.91 9.56 6.22
N ASP A 227 8.67 10.79 6.70
CA ASP A 227 7.81 11.01 7.88
C ASP A 227 6.36 10.58 7.60
N TYR A 228 5.88 10.82 6.37
CA TYR A 228 4.54 10.44 5.95
C TYR A 228 4.34 8.92 6.02
N LYS A 229 5.27 8.14 5.47
CA LYS A 229 5.22 6.67 5.47
C LYS A 229 5.10 6.11 6.88
N VAL A 230 5.82 6.69 7.85
CA VAL A 230 5.73 6.30 9.26
C VAL A 230 4.37 6.72 9.85
N LYS A 231 3.99 7.99 9.68
CA LYS A 231 2.78 8.57 10.28
C LYS A 231 1.51 7.86 9.82
N ILE A 232 1.36 7.61 8.52
CA ILE A 232 0.15 6.98 7.98
C ILE A 232 0.00 5.52 8.43
N LYS A 233 1.11 4.77 8.54
CA LYS A 233 1.10 3.38 9.06
C LYS A 233 0.69 3.33 10.54
N VAL A 234 1.21 4.26 11.36
CA VAL A 234 0.83 4.37 12.78
C VAL A 234 -0.65 4.75 12.93
N ALA A 235 -1.10 5.75 12.17
CA ALA A 235 -2.50 6.18 12.18
C ALA A 235 -3.46 5.06 11.75
N ALA A 236 -3.12 4.31 10.69
CA ALA A 236 -3.89 3.14 10.28
C ALA A 236 -3.99 2.09 11.39
N ALA A 237 -2.88 1.74 12.04
CA ALA A 237 -2.87 0.76 13.14
C ALA A 237 -3.67 1.23 14.37
N ALA A 238 -3.77 2.54 14.58
CA ALA A 238 -4.56 3.16 15.64
C ALA A 238 -6.04 3.41 15.27
N ASN A 239 -6.43 3.18 13.99
CA ASN A 239 -7.73 3.58 13.44
C ASN A 239 -7.98 5.10 13.58
N GLU A 240 -6.93 5.89 13.34
CA GLU A 240 -6.86 7.35 13.44
C GLU A 240 -6.46 8.01 12.10
N LEU A 241 -6.74 7.34 10.97
CA LEU A 241 -6.53 7.93 9.64
C LEU A 241 -7.36 9.22 9.49
N PRO A 242 -6.83 10.24 8.78
CA PRO A 242 -7.63 11.41 8.39
C PRO A 242 -8.77 10.99 7.45
N ASP A 243 -9.77 11.84 7.30
CA ASP A 243 -10.94 11.56 6.44
C ASP A 243 -10.53 11.26 4.99
N ILE A 244 -9.58 12.05 4.49
CA ILE A 244 -8.99 11.94 3.16
C ILE A 244 -7.47 11.91 3.31
N PHE A 245 -6.77 11.05 2.57
CA PHE A 245 -5.31 11.00 2.62
C PHE A 245 -4.67 10.63 1.30
N TYR A 246 -3.48 11.16 1.09
CA TYR A 246 -2.56 10.71 0.06
C TYR A 246 -2.06 9.28 0.36
N THR A 247 -1.84 8.49 -0.67
CA THR A 247 -1.19 7.20 -0.55
C THR A 247 -0.54 6.81 -1.86
N TRP A 248 0.28 5.77 -1.82
CA TRP A 248 0.76 5.11 -3.03
C TRP A 248 -0.16 3.94 -3.36
N SER A 249 -0.42 3.74 -4.64
CA SER A 249 -1.18 2.61 -5.16
C SER A 249 -0.49 1.27 -4.88
N GLY A 250 -0.99 0.16 -5.41
CA GLY A 250 -0.30 -1.12 -5.30
C GLY A 250 -0.32 -1.67 -3.87
N SER A 251 0.81 -2.12 -3.35
CA SER A 251 0.85 -2.80 -2.05
C SER A 251 0.58 -1.87 -0.88
N PHE A 252 1.03 -0.62 -0.93
CA PHE A 252 0.88 0.32 0.18
C PHE A 252 -0.59 0.59 0.49
N LEU A 253 -1.37 1.01 -0.50
CA LEU A 253 -2.84 1.10 -0.38
C LEU A 253 -3.47 -0.28 -0.15
N GLY A 254 -2.93 -1.33 -0.77
CA GLY A 254 -3.44 -2.70 -0.62
C GLY A 254 -3.45 -3.20 0.83
N ASP A 255 -2.42 -2.89 1.61
CA ASP A 255 -2.33 -3.24 3.03
C ASP A 255 -3.42 -2.54 3.85
N LEU A 256 -3.69 -1.26 3.56
CA LEU A 256 -4.79 -0.50 4.20
C LEU A 256 -6.16 -1.06 3.80
N VAL A 257 -6.34 -1.44 2.54
CA VAL A 257 -7.58 -2.08 2.06
C VAL A 257 -7.79 -3.44 2.73
N ASN A 258 -6.74 -4.25 2.85
CA ASN A 258 -6.79 -5.56 3.52
C ASN A 258 -7.10 -5.43 5.02
N ALA A 259 -6.66 -4.34 5.64
CA ALA A 259 -6.99 -3.99 7.02
C ALA A 259 -8.43 -3.45 7.19
N ASN A 260 -9.18 -3.26 6.09
CA ASN A 260 -10.53 -2.67 6.07
C ASN A 260 -10.56 -1.21 6.60
N GLU A 261 -9.47 -0.48 6.37
CA GLU A 261 -9.31 0.92 6.77
C GLU A 261 -9.72 1.93 5.68
N VAL A 262 -9.99 1.47 4.46
CA VAL A 262 -10.26 2.33 3.30
C VAL A 262 -11.68 2.13 2.77
N TYR A 263 -12.37 3.22 2.47
CA TYR A 263 -13.69 3.21 1.85
C TYR A 263 -13.64 2.75 0.38
N CYS A 264 -14.59 1.92 -0.02
CA CYS A 264 -14.75 1.49 -1.41
C CYS A 264 -15.44 2.59 -2.23
N LEU A 265 -14.77 3.10 -3.25
CA LEU A 265 -15.18 4.28 -4.04
C LEU A 265 -16.04 3.95 -5.26
N ASP A 266 -16.47 2.69 -5.44
CA ASP A 266 -17.27 2.25 -6.59
C ASP A 266 -18.56 3.08 -6.78
N ASP A 267 -19.23 3.43 -5.69
CA ASP A 267 -20.47 4.22 -5.67
C ASP A 267 -20.29 5.61 -6.29
N VAL A 268 -19.14 6.25 -6.04
CA VAL A 268 -18.85 7.62 -6.50
C VAL A 268 -18.01 7.67 -7.79
N MET A 269 -17.13 6.70 -8.03
CA MET A 269 -16.20 6.69 -9.17
C MET A 269 -16.79 6.08 -10.44
N ASN A 270 -17.75 5.15 -10.34
CA ASN A 270 -18.26 4.42 -11.51
C ASN A 270 -18.80 5.32 -12.63
N LYS A 271 -19.33 6.50 -12.30
CA LYS A 271 -19.80 7.48 -13.31
C LYS A 271 -18.66 8.02 -14.18
N TYR A 272 -17.52 8.36 -13.57
CA TYR A 272 -16.33 8.87 -14.25
C TYR A 272 -15.61 7.79 -15.08
N ILE A 273 -15.67 6.54 -14.60
CA ILE A 273 -15.14 5.39 -15.34
C ILE A 273 -16.00 5.12 -16.59
N LYS A 274 -17.33 5.18 -16.46
CA LYS A 274 -18.27 4.96 -17.58
C LYS A 274 -18.21 6.07 -18.62
N SER A 275 -18.00 7.33 -18.21
CA SER A 275 -17.83 8.46 -19.13
C SER A 275 -16.46 8.45 -19.84
N GLY A 276 -15.50 7.69 -19.31
CA GLY A 276 -14.12 7.68 -19.79
C GLY A 276 -13.31 8.88 -19.31
N ASP A 277 -13.76 9.57 -18.25
CA ASP A 277 -13.00 10.65 -17.62
C ASP A 277 -11.75 10.14 -16.90
N ILE A 278 -11.79 8.89 -16.42
CA ILE A 278 -10.61 8.18 -15.91
C ILE A 278 -10.30 7.03 -16.89
N PRO A 279 -9.17 7.08 -17.62
CA PRO A 279 -8.73 5.96 -18.44
C PRO A 279 -8.58 4.71 -17.59
N LYS A 280 -9.08 3.56 -18.07
CA LYS A 280 -9.10 2.31 -17.30
C LYS A 280 -7.71 1.90 -16.79
N VAL A 281 -6.67 2.11 -17.60
CA VAL A 281 -5.28 1.77 -17.24
C VAL A 281 -4.79 2.48 -15.97
N MET A 282 -5.34 3.67 -15.66
CA MET A 282 -4.96 4.43 -14.46
C MET A 282 -5.56 3.85 -13.16
N LEU A 283 -6.46 2.87 -13.26
CA LEU A 283 -7.19 2.31 -12.11
C LEU A 283 -6.66 0.94 -11.69
N ASP A 284 -5.84 0.30 -12.51
CA ASP A 284 -5.45 -1.09 -12.26
C ASP A 284 -4.69 -1.21 -10.92
N ASN A 285 -3.85 -0.23 -10.57
CA ASN A 285 -3.10 -0.21 -9.31
C ASN A 285 -3.91 0.23 -8.08
N THR A 286 -5.12 0.76 -8.24
CA THR A 286 -6.01 1.15 -7.13
C THR A 286 -7.21 0.21 -6.98
N THR A 287 -7.20 -0.90 -7.73
CA THR A 287 -8.28 -1.89 -7.78
C THR A 287 -7.89 -3.16 -7.02
N TYR A 288 -8.68 -3.50 -6.00
CA TYR A 288 -8.46 -4.69 -5.17
C TYR A 288 -9.75 -5.50 -5.13
N ASN A 289 -9.66 -6.81 -5.37
CA ASN A 289 -10.84 -7.69 -5.41
C ASN A 289 -11.97 -7.16 -6.33
N LYS A 290 -11.60 -6.53 -7.46
CA LYS A 290 -12.50 -5.90 -8.46
C LYS A 290 -13.24 -4.65 -7.97
N LYS A 291 -12.86 -4.06 -6.85
CA LYS A 291 -13.40 -2.81 -6.30
C LYS A 291 -12.32 -1.73 -6.26
N ARG A 292 -12.70 -0.45 -6.41
CA ARG A 292 -11.76 0.68 -6.42
C ARG A 292 -11.67 1.31 -5.04
N TYR A 293 -10.45 1.57 -4.59
CA TYR A 293 -10.18 2.13 -3.26
C TYR A 293 -9.30 3.38 -3.31
N GLY A 294 -8.89 3.80 -4.50
CA GLY A 294 -8.05 4.97 -4.69
C GLY A 294 -8.45 5.79 -5.90
N ILE A 295 -8.37 7.11 -5.75
CA ILE A 295 -8.48 8.13 -6.79
C ILE A 295 -7.08 8.39 -7.33
N PRO A 296 -6.74 7.94 -8.54
CA PRO A 296 -5.41 8.20 -9.10
C PRO A 296 -5.27 9.69 -9.41
N LEU A 297 -4.12 10.27 -9.04
CA LEU A 297 -3.79 11.68 -9.26
C LEU A 297 -2.93 11.80 -10.51
N THR A 298 -1.69 11.32 -10.43
CA THR A 298 -0.70 11.42 -11.50
C THR A 298 -0.02 10.09 -11.78
N MET A 299 0.45 9.95 -13.01
CA MET A 299 1.37 8.92 -13.45
C MET A 299 2.77 9.53 -13.54
N ASN A 300 3.72 8.87 -12.91
CA ASN A 300 5.12 9.27 -12.94
C ASN A 300 6.00 8.11 -13.42
N VAL A 301 7.11 8.46 -14.06
CA VAL A 301 8.13 7.51 -14.54
C VAL A 301 9.51 7.98 -14.13
N VAL A 302 10.42 7.03 -13.99
CA VAL A 302 11.84 7.31 -13.77
C VAL A 302 12.45 7.81 -15.07
N VAL A 303 13.14 8.95 -15.01
CA VAL A 303 13.81 9.55 -16.15
C VAL A 303 15.21 10.00 -15.81
N LEU A 304 16.08 9.95 -16.82
CA LEU A 304 17.42 10.53 -16.79
C LEU A 304 17.32 12.00 -17.19
N TYR A 305 17.44 12.91 -16.24
CA TYR A 305 17.67 14.32 -16.50
C TYR A 305 19.15 14.50 -16.85
N ALA A 306 19.44 15.15 -17.99
CA ALA A 306 20.79 15.40 -18.47
C ALA A 306 21.04 16.90 -18.67
N ASN A 307 22.03 17.45 -17.98
CA ASN A 307 22.49 18.82 -18.16
C ASN A 307 23.38 18.91 -19.41
N MET A 308 22.80 19.37 -20.51
CA MET A 308 23.46 19.36 -21.81
C MET A 308 24.67 20.29 -21.91
N ASP A 309 24.81 21.28 -21.03
CA ASP A 309 26.00 22.14 -21.01
C ASP A 309 27.20 21.39 -20.43
N LEU A 310 27.02 20.67 -19.33
CA LEU A 310 28.06 19.81 -18.76
C LEU A 310 28.44 18.66 -19.70
N LEU A 311 27.47 18.08 -20.41
CA LEU A 311 27.74 17.05 -21.42
C LEU A 311 28.58 17.61 -22.58
N LYS A 312 28.33 18.84 -23.04
CA LYS A 312 29.14 19.50 -24.08
C LYS A 312 30.57 19.71 -23.61
N GLU A 313 30.81 20.01 -22.33
CA GLU A 313 32.17 20.11 -21.78
C GLU A 313 32.94 18.79 -21.91
N ALA A 314 32.24 17.65 -21.78
CA ALA A 314 32.78 16.30 -22.03
C ALA A 314 32.78 15.89 -23.52
N GLY A 315 32.34 16.76 -24.42
CA GLY A 315 32.31 16.54 -25.87
C GLY A 315 31.08 15.79 -26.40
N TYR A 316 29.98 15.78 -25.66
CA TYR A 316 28.71 15.15 -26.07
C TYR A 316 27.67 16.21 -26.44
N THR A 317 27.06 16.08 -27.61
CA THR A 317 25.96 16.94 -28.08
C THR A 317 24.58 16.30 -27.95
N GLU A 318 24.53 15.02 -27.59
CA GLU A 318 23.31 14.26 -27.33
C GLU A 318 23.51 13.41 -26.06
N VAL A 319 22.41 13.04 -25.41
CA VAL A 319 22.42 12.07 -24.30
C VAL A 319 22.89 10.69 -24.83
N PRO A 320 23.83 10.02 -24.15
CA PRO A 320 24.28 8.67 -24.54
C PRO A 320 23.13 7.66 -24.65
N LYS A 321 23.14 6.83 -25.70
CA LYS A 321 22.05 5.87 -26.00
C LYS A 321 22.40 4.41 -25.66
N THR A 322 23.67 4.13 -25.41
CA THR A 322 24.16 2.81 -25.00
C THR A 322 24.92 2.92 -23.68
N ILE A 323 24.98 1.82 -22.92
CA ILE A 323 25.74 1.80 -21.67
C ILE A 323 27.23 2.12 -21.86
N ASN A 324 27.83 1.68 -22.97
CA ASN A 324 29.24 1.97 -23.28
C ASN A 324 29.48 3.45 -23.54
N ASP A 325 28.57 4.12 -24.27
CA ASP A 325 28.66 5.56 -24.50
C ASP A 325 28.44 6.34 -23.21
N LEU A 326 27.54 5.87 -22.32
CA LEU A 326 27.32 6.49 -21.02
C LEU A 326 28.57 6.39 -20.13
N ILE A 327 29.19 5.21 -20.04
CA ILE A 327 30.43 5.01 -19.28
C ILE A 327 31.55 5.89 -19.84
N ALA A 328 31.73 5.93 -21.16
CA ALA A 328 32.73 6.80 -21.80
C ALA A 328 32.43 8.29 -21.59
N CYS A 329 31.16 8.68 -21.45
CA CYS A 329 30.77 10.03 -21.07
C CYS A 329 31.15 10.33 -19.62
N CYS A 330 30.82 9.43 -18.70
CA CYS A 330 31.14 9.55 -17.28
C CYS A 330 32.64 9.63 -17.02
N ASP A 331 33.45 8.80 -17.70
CA ASP A 331 34.92 8.84 -17.60
C ASP A 331 35.45 10.24 -17.98
N LYS A 332 34.99 10.82 -19.09
CA LYS A 332 35.40 12.18 -19.51
C LYS A 332 34.92 13.29 -18.58
N LEU A 333 33.72 13.14 -17.99
CA LEU A 333 33.19 14.08 -17.01
C LEU A 333 34.08 14.08 -15.76
N VAL A 334 34.42 12.89 -15.24
CA VAL A 334 35.33 12.73 -14.09
C VAL A 334 36.72 13.29 -14.38
N GLU A 335 37.28 13.04 -15.57
CA GLU A 335 38.57 13.62 -16.00
C GLU A 335 38.58 15.16 -15.97
N LYS A 336 37.40 15.78 -16.12
CA LYS A 336 37.19 17.23 -16.06
C LYS A 336 36.80 17.74 -14.67
N GLY A 337 36.70 16.87 -13.67
CA GLY A 337 36.26 17.21 -12.32
C GLY A 337 34.76 17.46 -12.21
N ILE A 338 33.97 17.06 -13.21
CA ILE A 338 32.51 17.15 -13.20
C ILE A 338 31.95 15.85 -12.65
N THR A 339 31.07 15.93 -11.67
CA THR A 339 30.38 14.75 -11.12
C THR A 339 29.34 14.25 -12.12
N PRO A 340 29.39 12.98 -12.56
CA PRO A 340 28.39 12.47 -13.48
C PRO A 340 26.97 12.43 -12.92
N PHE A 341 26.73 11.83 -11.76
CA PHE A 341 25.39 11.60 -11.22
C PHE A 341 25.22 12.10 -9.78
N GLY A 342 24.10 12.76 -9.50
CA GLY A 342 23.63 13.03 -8.14
C GLY A 342 22.69 11.94 -7.66
N CYS A 343 22.93 11.33 -6.50
CA CYS A 343 22.06 10.30 -5.93
C CYS A 343 21.94 10.49 -4.42
N ALA A 344 20.72 10.65 -3.92
CA ALA A 344 20.48 10.72 -2.48
C ALA A 344 20.64 9.34 -1.83
N GLY A 345 20.93 9.32 -0.52
CA GLY A 345 21.13 8.08 0.24
C GLY A 345 19.86 7.35 0.62
N GLU A 346 18.68 7.93 0.36
CA GLU A 346 17.39 7.31 0.65
C GLU A 346 17.19 6.03 -0.19
N PRO A 347 16.74 4.91 0.41
CA PRO A 347 16.57 3.63 -0.30
C PRO A 347 15.76 3.74 -1.59
N TRP A 348 14.68 4.52 -1.57
CA TRP A 348 13.83 4.71 -2.73
C TRP A 348 14.54 5.49 -3.86
N CYS A 349 15.43 6.42 -3.52
CA CYS A 349 16.26 7.11 -4.53
C CYS A 349 17.24 6.15 -5.19
N ILE A 350 17.79 5.21 -4.43
CA ILE A 350 18.73 4.20 -4.93
C ILE A 350 18.02 3.22 -5.87
N SER A 351 16.75 2.86 -5.61
CA SER A 351 15.96 2.07 -6.55
C SER A 351 15.73 2.79 -7.88
N GLU A 352 15.63 4.12 -7.90
CA GLU A 352 15.49 4.85 -9.18
C GLU A 352 16.73 4.73 -10.08
N TYR A 353 17.87 4.31 -9.53
CA TYR A 353 19.05 3.93 -10.31
C TYR A 353 19.06 2.43 -10.63
N LEU A 354 18.86 1.59 -9.61
CA LEU A 354 19.01 0.14 -9.76
C LEU A 354 17.92 -0.47 -10.66
N GLU A 355 16.66 -0.03 -10.53
CA GLU A 355 15.54 -0.62 -11.27
C GLU A 355 15.66 -0.41 -12.79
N PRO A 356 15.99 0.80 -13.30
CA PRO A 356 16.29 0.95 -14.73
C PRO A 356 17.49 0.12 -15.19
N ILE A 357 18.55 0.00 -14.39
CA ILE A 357 19.72 -0.84 -14.75
C ILE A 357 19.29 -2.31 -14.87
N VAL A 358 18.52 -2.82 -13.90
CA VAL A 358 18.00 -4.19 -13.92
C VAL A 358 17.07 -4.39 -15.13
N GLU A 359 16.14 -3.47 -15.35
CA GLU A 359 15.21 -3.52 -16.49
C GLU A 359 15.98 -3.55 -17.81
N LYS A 360 16.93 -2.64 -18.03
CA LYS A 360 17.76 -2.62 -19.24
C LYS A 360 18.68 -3.84 -19.40
N THR A 361 18.83 -4.67 -18.36
CA THR A 361 19.64 -5.91 -18.36
C THR A 361 18.78 -7.16 -18.60
N ILE A 362 17.67 -7.33 -17.88
CA ILE A 362 16.85 -8.55 -17.90
C ILE A 362 15.48 -8.40 -18.59
N GLY A 363 15.06 -7.17 -18.90
CA GLY A 363 13.79 -6.84 -19.54
C GLY A 363 12.65 -6.53 -18.57
N ALA A 364 11.72 -5.68 -18.99
CA ALA A 364 10.60 -5.22 -18.16
C ALA A 364 9.68 -6.34 -17.66
N GLU A 365 9.39 -7.33 -18.50
CA GLU A 365 8.52 -8.46 -18.12
C GLU A 365 9.17 -9.32 -17.02
N ALA A 366 10.47 -9.57 -17.13
CA ALA A 366 11.20 -10.34 -16.13
C ALA A 366 11.20 -9.63 -14.78
N LEU A 367 11.51 -8.32 -14.77
CA LEU A 367 11.48 -7.51 -13.54
C LEU A 367 10.08 -7.44 -12.94
N SER A 368 9.05 -7.20 -13.76
CA SER A 368 7.65 -7.17 -13.30
C SER A 368 7.23 -8.49 -12.65
N ASN A 369 7.64 -9.63 -13.23
CA ASN A 369 7.34 -10.95 -12.66
C ASN A 369 8.06 -11.17 -11.32
N ILE A 370 9.28 -10.64 -11.16
CA ILE A 370 10.02 -10.72 -9.90
C ILE A 370 9.32 -9.88 -8.82
N PHE A 371 8.98 -8.63 -9.10
CA PHE A 371 8.25 -7.78 -8.15
C PHE A 371 6.88 -8.34 -7.78
N ALA A 372 6.20 -9.00 -8.73
CA ALA A 372 4.92 -9.67 -8.49
C ALA A 372 5.03 -11.02 -7.75
N GLY A 373 6.24 -11.47 -7.36
CA GLY A 373 6.45 -12.78 -6.70
C GLY A 373 6.17 -13.99 -7.61
N LYS A 374 6.24 -13.80 -8.93
CA LYS A 374 6.07 -14.87 -9.94
C LYS A 374 7.40 -15.45 -10.41
N ALA A 375 8.50 -14.77 -10.10
CA ALA A 375 9.86 -15.17 -10.39
C ALA A 375 10.78 -14.77 -9.22
N SER A 376 11.94 -15.43 -9.12
CA SER A 376 12.88 -15.22 -8.02
C SER A 376 13.87 -14.10 -8.34
N PHE A 377 14.33 -13.40 -7.30
CA PHE A 377 15.49 -12.50 -7.35
C PHE A 377 16.81 -13.23 -7.67
N ASN A 378 16.86 -14.57 -7.64
CA ASN A 378 18.04 -15.36 -7.99
C ASN A 378 18.28 -15.35 -9.50
N ASN A 379 18.75 -14.21 -10.01
CA ASN A 379 18.97 -13.94 -11.42
C ASN A 379 20.35 -13.27 -11.58
N GLU A 380 21.22 -13.86 -12.38
CA GLU A 380 22.59 -13.38 -12.60
C GLU A 380 22.62 -11.95 -13.17
N GLY A 381 21.68 -11.58 -14.05
CA GLY A 381 21.58 -10.22 -14.58
C GLY A 381 21.22 -9.18 -13.51
N ILE A 382 20.55 -9.57 -12.42
CA ILE A 382 20.34 -8.67 -11.27
C ILE A 382 21.65 -8.48 -10.51
N ALA A 383 22.41 -9.54 -10.28
CA ALA A 383 23.72 -9.43 -9.64
C ALA A 383 24.66 -8.52 -10.47
N GLU A 384 24.70 -8.70 -11.79
CA GLU A 384 25.47 -7.84 -12.70
C GLU A 384 25.02 -6.37 -12.63
N SER A 385 23.72 -6.11 -12.53
CA SER A 385 23.16 -4.76 -12.40
C SER A 385 23.58 -4.08 -11.09
N VAL A 386 23.54 -4.84 -9.98
CA VAL A 386 24.01 -4.39 -8.67
C VAL A 386 25.50 -4.06 -8.71
N ASP A 387 26.32 -4.92 -9.31
CA ASP A 387 27.76 -4.67 -9.43
C ASP A 387 28.09 -3.53 -10.39
N MET A 388 27.24 -3.27 -11.39
CA MET A 388 27.34 -2.09 -12.24
C MET A 388 27.12 -0.80 -11.44
N LEU A 389 26.05 -0.72 -10.64
CA LEU A 389 25.80 0.43 -9.78
C LEU A 389 26.96 0.64 -8.78
N ARG A 390 27.50 -0.43 -8.20
CA ARG A 390 28.71 -0.36 -7.35
C ARG A 390 29.91 0.19 -8.11
N THR A 391 30.10 -0.24 -9.35
CA THR A 391 31.19 0.25 -10.20
C THR A 391 31.04 1.75 -10.46
N MET A 392 29.82 2.27 -10.64
CA MET A 392 29.57 3.70 -10.77
C MET A 392 30.03 4.47 -9.52
N ILE A 393 29.78 3.95 -8.32
CA ILE A 393 30.25 4.55 -7.06
C ILE A 393 31.77 4.48 -6.96
N ILE A 394 32.37 3.31 -7.21
CA ILE A 394 33.83 3.10 -7.11
C ILE A 394 34.59 4.00 -8.08
N LYS A 395 34.05 4.22 -9.28
CA LYS A 395 34.63 5.13 -10.27
C LYS A 395 34.38 6.62 -9.99
N GLY A 396 33.65 6.94 -8.92
CA GLY A 396 33.30 8.32 -8.56
C GLY A 396 32.28 8.96 -9.49
N TYR A 397 31.52 8.16 -10.25
CA TYR A 397 30.41 8.68 -11.05
C TYR A 397 29.26 9.16 -10.16
N ILE A 398 29.07 8.49 -9.03
CA ILE A 398 28.23 8.91 -7.90
C ILE A 398 29.19 9.15 -6.73
N LYS A 399 29.09 10.29 -6.06
CA LYS A 399 29.93 10.57 -4.89
C LYS A 399 29.37 9.85 -3.66
N ALA A 400 30.25 9.18 -2.92
CA ALA A 400 29.87 8.55 -1.66
C ALA A 400 29.38 9.57 -0.60
N SER A 401 29.82 10.84 -0.68
CA SER A 401 29.35 11.91 0.20
C SER A 401 27.88 12.26 0.02
N ASP A 402 27.29 11.97 -1.14
CA ASP A 402 25.91 12.32 -1.45
C ASP A 402 24.92 11.39 -0.71
N MET A 403 25.43 10.34 -0.06
CA MET A 403 24.63 9.42 0.75
C MET A 403 24.08 10.06 2.03
N ASP A 404 24.62 11.20 2.45
CA ASP A 404 24.10 11.98 3.58
C ASP A 404 23.04 13.00 3.15
N LEU A 405 22.79 13.16 1.85
CA LEU A 405 21.82 14.10 1.29
C LEU A 405 20.45 13.47 1.11
N TYR A 406 19.42 14.30 1.25
CA TYR A 406 18.04 13.98 0.91
C TYR A 406 17.75 14.27 -0.57
N SER A 407 16.68 13.67 -1.10
CA SER A 407 16.26 13.84 -2.50
C SER A 407 16.16 15.30 -2.94
N GLY A 408 15.57 16.18 -2.11
CA GLY A 408 15.42 17.59 -2.43
C GLY A 408 16.76 18.30 -2.61
N GLU A 409 17.71 18.06 -1.70
CA GLU A 409 19.05 18.64 -1.76
C GLU A 409 19.82 18.20 -3.01
N VAL A 410 19.72 16.92 -3.39
CA VAL A 410 20.38 16.42 -4.62
C VAL A 410 19.76 17.05 -5.87
N ALA A 411 18.45 17.29 -5.87
CA ALA A 411 17.78 17.92 -6.99
C ALA A 411 18.12 19.43 -7.08
N GLU A 412 18.23 20.14 -5.95
CA GLU A 412 18.76 21.51 -5.89
C GLU A 412 20.22 21.59 -6.37
N ASN A 413 21.07 20.65 -5.94
CA ASN A 413 22.46 20.56 -6.41
C ASN A 413 22.55 20.27 -7.91
N PHE A 414 21.62 19.48 -8.47
CA PHE A 414 21.52 19.31 -9.92
C PHE A 414 21.16 20.63 -10.63
N MET A 415 20.20 21.41 -10.08
CA MET A 415 19.87 22.75 -10.57
C MET A 415 21.05 23.72 -10.50
N ALA A 416 21.86 23.62 -9.45
CA ALA A 416 23.11 24.36 -9.29
C ALA A 416 24.25 23.90 -10.22
N GLY A 417 24.04 22.85 -11.03
CA GLY A 417 25.02 22.35 -11.99
C GLY A 417 26.13 21.50 -11.36
N GLU A 418 25.91 20.93 -10.18
CA GLU A 418 26.91 20.06 -9.53
C GLU A 418 27.01 18.66 -10.16
N TYR A 419 25.96 18.25 -10.88
CA TYR A 419 25.86 16.96 -11.55
C TYR A 419 25.52 17.10 -13.04
N ALA A 420 26.13 16.27 -13.87
CA ALA A 420 25.81 16.18 -15.30
C ALA A 420 24.47 15.46 -15.55
N PHE A 421 24.13 14.52 -14.68
CA PHE A 421 22.95 13.68 -14.74
C PHE A 421 22.25 13.57 -13.39
N TYR A 422 20.94 13.40 -13.41
CA TYR A 422 20.13 13.04 -12.27
C TYR A 422 19.09 12.02 -12.71
N MET A 423 19.05 10.85 -12.06
CA MET A 423 18.01 9.84 -12.28
C MET A 423 17.03 9.88 -11.13
N ASN A 424 15.77 10.23 -11.43
CA ASN A 424 14.69 10.24 -10.45
C ASN A 424 13.34 10.26 -11.17
N GLY A 425 12.25 10.32 -10.42
CA GLY A 425 10.93 10.41 -11.02
C GLY A 425 10.68 11.72 -11.76
N SER A 426 9.76 11.65 -12.72
CA SER A 426 9.28 12.76 -13.54
C SER A 426 8.64 13.90 -12.74
N TRP A 427 8.31 13.67 -11.46
CA TRP A 427 7.75 14.68 -10.56
C TRP A 427 8.66 15.89 -10.35
N ASN A 428 9.97 15.80 -10.64
CA ASN A 428 10.89 16.93 -10.56
C ASN A 428 10.80 17.92 -11.74
N CYS A 429 10.03 17.62 -12.81
CA CYS A 429 9.95 18.51 -13.98
C CYS A 429 9.44 19.91 -13.59
N GLY A 430 8.45 19.99 -12.71
CA GLY A 430 7.90 21.24 -12.19
C GLY A 430 8.95 22.10 -11.50
N MET A 431 9.63 21.53 -10.51
CA MET A 431 10.70 22.21 -9.76
C MET A 431 11.82 22.70 -10.70
N PHE A 432 12.30 21.87 -11.62
CA PHE A 432 13.35 22.29 -12.57
C PHE A 432 12.89 23.41 -13.51
N SER A 433 11.60 23.46 -13.82
CA SER A 433 11.02 24.47 -14.70
C SER A 433 10.78 25.81 -14.00
N MET A 434 10.89 25.87 -12.66
CA MET A 434 10.88 27.13 -11.92
C MET A 434 12.06 28.04 -12.28
N ASP A 435 13.15 27.46 -12.80
CA ASP A 435 14.24 28.17 -13.44
C ASP A 435 14.25 27.88 -14.96
N PRO A 436 13.69 28.80 -15.79
CA PRO A 436 13.69 28.66 -17.24
C PRO A 436 15.09 28.61 -17.86
N GLU A 437 16.09 29.25 -17.24
CA GLU A 437 17.46 29.22 -17.75
C GLU A 437 18.05 27.82 -17.55
N PHE A 438 17.90 27.26 -16.35
CA PHE A 438 18.33 25.90 -16.05
C PHE A 438 17.59 24.87 -16.91
N SER A 439 16.25 24.86 -16.89
CA SER A 439 15.45 23.87 -17.61
C SER A 439 15.69 23.90 -19.13
N SER A 440 16.04 25.04 -19.72
CA SER A 440 16.42 25.13 -21.14
C SER A 440 17.68 24.34 -21.51
N LYS A 441 18.53 24.03 -20.53
CA LYS A 441 19.78 23.26 -20.65
C LYS A 441 19.57 21.77 -20.37
N VAL A 442 18.40 21.36 -19.89
CA VAL A 442 18.11 19.99 -19.46
C VAL A 442 17.28 19.25 -20.50
N VAL A 443 17.63 18.00 -20.74
CA VAL A 443 16.85 17.05 -21.55
C VAL A 443 16.50 15.84 -20.69
N VAL A 444 15.29 15.29 -20.88
CA VAL A 444 14.90 14.01 -20.27
C VAL A 444 15.11 12.86 -21.25
N ALA A 445 15.62 11.74 -20.75
CA ALA A 445 15.86 10.53 -21.51
C ALA A 445 15.54 9.27 -20.69
N GLU A 446 15.52 8.11 -21.35
CA GLU A 446 15.55 6.81 -20.67
C GLU A 446 16.98 6.44 -20.26
N PHE A 447 17.11 5.56 -19.27
CA PHE A 447 18.41 4.94 -19.03
C PHE A 447 18.87 4.15 -20.27
N PRO A 448 20.16 4.22 -20.65
CA PRO A 448 20.65 3.55 -21.84
C PRO A 448 20.47 2.04 -21.83
N VAL A 449 20.20 1.46 -23.01
CA VAL A 449 20.06 0.01 -23.15
C VAL A 449 21.40 -0.68 -22.82
N ILE A 450 21.35 -1.68 -21.92
CA ILE A 450 22.48 -2.53 -21.55
C ILE A 450 22.48 -3.79 -22.42
N ASN A 451 21.37 -4.53 -22.42
CA ASN A 451 21.21 -5.75 -23.20
C ASN A 451 20.05 -5.64 -24.20
N SER A 452 20.39 -5.34 -25.45
CA SER A 452 19.41 -5.18 -26.56
C SER A 452 18.65 -6.46 -26.94
N GLN A 453 19.07 -7.64 -26.47
CA GLN A 453 18.31 -8.88 -26.64
C GLN A 453 17.15 -8.98 -25.64
N ASN A 454 17.31 -8.38 -24.45
CA ASN A 454 16.36 -8.50 -23.34
C ASN A 454 15.48 -7.25 -23.18
N SER A 455 16.00 -6.06 -23.46
CA SER A 455 15.29 -4.78 -23.27
C SER A 455 15.53 -3.82 -24.44
N LYS A 456 14.60 -2.87 -24.60
CA LYS A 456 14.63 -1.80 -25.61
C LYS A 456 14.26 -0.45 -24.97
N ILE A 457 14.50 0.61 -25.74
CA ILE A 457 13.90 1.92 -25.46
C ILE A 457 12.37 1.82 -25.57
N GLY A 458 11.67 2.52 -24.70
CA GLY A 458 10.22 2.46 -24.51
C GLY A 458 9.79 1.46 -23.42
N GLU A 459 10.70 0.99 -22.59
CA GLU A 459 10.40 0.19 -21.39
C GLU A 459 10.75 1.06 -20.17
N LEU A 460 9.74 1.44 -19.38
CA LEU A 460 9.88 2.47 -18.34
C LEU A 460 9.62 1.90 -16.96
N ILE A 461 10.39 2.36 -15.96
CA ILE A 461 10.03 2.21 -14.56
C ILE A 461 9.04 3.32 -14.20
N GLY A 462 7.95 2.95 -13.56
CA GLY A 462 6.89 3.84 -13.08
C GLY A 462 5.50 3.44 -13.52
N GLY A 463 4.55 4.35 -13.31
CA GLY A 463 3.13 4.13 -13.53
C GLY A 463 2.26 5.02 -12.65
N PRO A 464 0.93 4.88 -12.74
CA PRO A 464 0.00 5.58 -11.86
C PRO A 464 0.20 5.07 -10.44
N SER A 465 0.72 5.93 -9.56
CA SER A 465 1.01 5.58 -8.15
C SER A 465 0.44 6.57 -7.15
N SER A 466 0.63 7.86 -7.38
CA SER A 466 0.09 8.93 -6.53
C SER A 466 -1.44 8.86 -6.49
N THR A 467 -1.99 8.65 -5.29
CA THR A 467 -3.39 8.29 -5.10
C THR A 467 -3.99 9.04 -3.91
N LEU A 468 -5.24 9.47 -4.01
CA LEU A 468 -6.05 9.83 -2.84
C LEU A 468 -6.95 8.67 -2.42
N ALA A 469 -7.06 8.46 -1.11
CA ALA A 469 -7.94 7.48 -0.50
C ALA A 469 -8.80 8.14 0.58
N VAL A 470 -9.88 7.44 0.96
CA VAL A 470 -10.85 7.91 1.94
C VAL A 470 -10.90 6.90 3.08
N SER A 471 -10.77 7.38 4.32
CA SER A 471 -10.82 6.51 5.48
C SER A 471 -12.21 5.88 5.62
N GLY A 472 -12.24 4.57 5.82
CA GLY A 472 -13.46 3.82 6.10
C GLY A 472 -14.11 4.21 7.43
N SER A 473 -13.38 4.88 8.32
CA SER A 473 -13.85 5.36 9.62
C SER A 473 -14.28 6.84 9.62
N SER A 474 -14.18 7.55 8.49
CA SER A 474 -14.68 8.94 8.36
C SER A 474 -16.15 9.02 8.77
N LYS A 475 -16.51 10.03 9.58
CA LYS A 475 -17.89 10.21 10.08
C LYS A 475 -18.91 10.50 8.98
N ASN A 476 -18.47 11.15 7.90
CA ASN A 476 -19.31 11.55 6.76
C ASN A 476 -18.83 10.85 5.47
N THR A 477 -18.58 9.53 5.54
CA THR A 477 -17.80 8.80 4.53
C THR A 477 -18.26 8.97 3.09
N THR A 478 -19.57 8.98 2.82
CA THR A 478 -20.09 9.17 1.44
C THR A 478 -19.82 10.59 0.93
N VAL A 479 -20.02 11.62 1.77
CA VAL A 479 -19.69 13.02 1.41
C VAL A 479 -18.19 13.20 1.25
N ALA A 480 -17.38 12.58 2.14
CA ALA A 480 -15.93 12.57 2.03
C ALA A 480 -15.47 11.91 0.72
N ALA A 481 -16.10 10.82 0.30
CA ALA A 481 -15.83 10.15 -0.96
C ALA A 481 -16.18 11.00 -2.19
N GLU A 482 -17.34 11.66 -2.19
CA GLU A 482 -17.71 12.59 -3.26
C GLU A 482 -16.75 13.77 -3.34
N TYR A 483 -16.42 14.38 -2.21
CA TYR A 483 -15.47 15.49 -2.11
C TYR A 483 -14.07 15.05 -2.54
N ALA A 484 -13.58 13.89 -2.08
CA ALA A 484 -12.25 13.37 -2.42
C ALA A 484 -12.11 13.08 -3.92
N VAL A 485 -13.15 12.57 -4.59
CA VAL A 485 -13.11 12.39 -6.04
C VAL A 485 -13.05 13.73 -6.77
N ALA A 486 -13.81 14.73 -6.32
CA ALA A 486 -13.76 16.08 -6.90
C ALA A 486 -12.39 16.74 -6.66
N LEU A 487 -11.85 16.61 -5.44
CA LEU A 487 -10.53 17.07 -5.04
C LEU A 487 -9.45 16.40 -5.89
N GLY A 488 -9.43 15.07 -5.97
CA GLY A 488 -8.40 14.35 -6.71
C GLY A 488 -8.38 14.66 -8.20
N LYS A 489 -9.54 14.92 -8.82
CA LYS A 489 -9.61 15.39 -10.20
C LYS A 489 -8.94 16.77 -10.38
N LEU A 490 -9.17 17.70 -9.45
CA LEU A 490 -8.57 19.04 -9.49
C LEU A 490 -7.09 19.03 -9.11
N VAL A 491 -6.70 18.24 -8.12
CA VAL A 491 -5.29 18.02 -7.77
C VAL A 491 -4.54 17.43 -8.96
N CYS A 492 -5.09 16.41 -9.63
CA CYS A 492 -4.53 15.88 -10.88
C CYS A 492 -4.33 16.95 -11.95
N LYS A 493 -5.31 17.86 -12.13
CA LYS A 493 -5.20 18.97 -13.06
C LYS A 493 -4.04 19.90 -12.68
N TYR A 494 -4.01 20.37 -11.44
CA TYR A 494 -3.02 21.34 -11.00
C TYR A 494 -1.61 20.75 -10.88
N ASP A 495 -1.46 19.49 -10.45
CA ASP A 495 -0.17 18.80 -10.50
C ASP A 495 0.36 18.69 -11.92
N TYR A 496 -0.49 18.35 -12.90
CA TYR A 496 -0.06 18.29 -14.29
C TYR A 496 0.35 19.65 -14.85
N LEU A 497 -0.44 20.70 -14.56
CA LEU A 497 -0.12 22.06 -15.00
C LEU A 497 1.17 22.59 -14.38
N SER A 498 1.50 22.16 -13.17
CA SER A 498 2.74 22.51 -12.47
C SER A 498 3.92 21.60 -12.81
N GLY A 499 3.75 20.58 -13.67
CA GLY A 499 4.83 19.66 -14.05
C GLY A 499 5.18 18.58 -13.02
N ASN A 500 4.29 18.30 -12.07
CA ASN A 500 4.49 17.32 -10.99
C ASN A 500 4.06 15.88 -11.35
N GLY A 501 3.64 15.66 -12.60
CA GLY A 501 3.35 14.34 -13.15
C GLY A 501 2.32 14.36 -14.28
N LEU A 502 2.24 13.26 -15.03
CA LEU A 502 1.27 13.14 -16.11
C LEU A 502 -0.13 12.88 -15.54
N PRO A 503 -1.21 13.41 -16.15
CA PRO A 503 -2.52 13.37 -15.53
C PRO A 503 -3.13 11.96 -15.63
N SER A 504 -3.68 11.47 -14.51
CA SER A 504 -4.45 10.22 -14.49
C SER A 504 -5.89 10.38 -14.99
N TRP A 505 -6.33 11.63 -15.18
CA TRP A 505 -7.66 11.98 -15.66
C TRP A 505 -7.58 12.59 -17.06
N LYS A 506 -8.67 12.47 -17.80
CA LYS A 506 -8.80 13.07 -19.12
C LYS A 506 -8.67 14.60 -19.02
N ILE A 507 -7.76 15.15 -19.81
CA ILE A 507 -7.54 16.59 -19.94
C ILE A 507 -8.75 17.20 -20.65
N ASN A 508 -9.37 18.20 -20.01
CA ASN A 508 -10.48 18.99 -20.54
C ASN A 508 -10.31 20.49 -20.25
N TYR A 509 -9.07 20.90 -20.02
CA TYR A 509 -8.62 22.24 -19.70
C TYR A 509 -7.43 22.59 -20.61
N ASP A 510 -7.04 23.85 -20.62
CA ASP A 510 -5.87 24.31 -21.38
C ASP A 510 -4.59 23.84 -20.70
N ASP A 511 -3.74 23.15 -21.45
CA ASP A 511 -2.44 22.62 -21.04
C ASP A 511 -1.29 23.16 -21.92
N SER A 512 -1.52 24.25 -22.68
CA SER A 512 -0.51 24.84 -23.56
C SER A 512 0.74 25.28 -22.81
N GLU A 513 0.58 25.72 -21.56
CA GLU A 513 1.64 26.27 -20.70
C GLU A 513 2.39 25.22 -19.90
N VAL A 514 2.03 23.92 -20.01
CA VAL A 514 2.80 22.84 -19.37
C VAL A 514 4.26 22.92 -19.83
N ASP A 515 5.20 22.74 -18.90
CA ASP A 515 6.62 22.93 -19.15
C ASP A 515 7.20 21.95 -20.18
N ALA A 516 8.37 22.33 -20.72
CA ALA A 516 9.01 21.57 -21.79
C ALA A 516 9.52 20.19 -21.35
N LEU A 517 9.93 20.03 -20.08
CA LEU A 517 10.41 18.75 -19.56
C LEU A 517 9.25 17.77 -19.40
N THR A 518 8.13 18.20 -18.83
CA THR A 518 6.89 17.41 -18.72
C THR A 518 6.37 17.01 -20.10
N LYS A 519 6.43 17.89 -21.10
CA LYS A 519 6.10 17.55 -22.50
C LYS A 519 7.02 16.48 -23.09
N GLN A 520 8.31 16.51 -22.76
CA GLN A 520 9.25 15.45 -23.16
C GLN A 520 8.94 14.12 -22.45
N VAL A 521 8.63 14.13 -21.16
CA VAL A 521 8.17 12.94 -20.42
C VAL A 521 6.88 12.37 -21.02
N ALA A 522 5.91 13.22 -21.36
CA ALA A 522 4.68 12.81 -22.03
C ALA A 522 4.98 12.10 -23.36
N LYS A 523 5.96 12.60 -24.13
CA LYS A 523 6.42 11.97 -25.37
C LYS A 523 7.10 10.62 -25.13
N LEU A 524 7.91 10.46 -24.07
CA LEU A 524 8.48 9.16 -23.70
C LEU A 524 7.36 8.17 -23.38
N CYS A 525 6.43 8.55 -22.51
CA CYS A 525 5.29 7.71 -22.12
C CYS A 525 4.38 7.36 -23.32
N ALA A 526 4.12 8.30 -24.23
CA ALA A 526 3.32 8.03 -25.43
C ALA A 526 3.96 6.99 -26.38
N ASN A 527 5.28 6.82 -26.32
CA ASN A 527 6.02 5.84 -27.11
C ASN A 527 6.37 4.56 -26.32
N ALA A 528 6.01 4.51 -25.03
CA ALA A 528 6.30 3.37 -24.18
C ALA A 528 5.48 2.14 -24.60
N LYS A 529 6.12 0.97 -24.47
CA LYS A 529 5.58 -0.35 -24.81
C LYS A 529 5.33 -1.18 -23.56
N ALA A 530 6.05 -0.91 -22.49
CA ALA A 530 5.88 -1.58 -21.21
C ALA A 530 6.19 -0.61 -20.06
N TYR A 531 5.56 -0.89 -18.93
CA TYR A 531 5.79 -0.22 -17.66
C TYR A 531 6.07 -1.28 -16.60
N VAL A 532 7.06 -1.03 -15.76
CA VAL A 532 7.29 -1.76 -14.51
C VAL A 532 7.01 -0.77 -13.38
N LEU A 533 5.99 -1.03 -12.56
CA LEU A 533 5.71 -0.16 -11.42
C LEU A 533 6.91 -0.17 -10.45
N PHE A 534 7.18 0.95 -9.80
CA PHE A 534 8.23 1.11 -8.78
C PHE A 534 8.26 -0.09 -7.83
N GLY A 535 9.43 -0.68 -7.59
CA GLY A 535 9.55 -1.93 -6.85
C GLY A 535 8.96 -1.87 -5.45
N ASP A 536 9.16 -0.76 -4.74
CA ASP A 536 8.63 -0.52 -3.39
C ASP A 536 7.09 -0.36 -3.33
N THR A 537 6.46 -0.10 -4.48
CA THR A 537 5.01 0.00 -4.65
C THR A 537 4.42 -1.30 -5.22
N ALA A 538 5.19 -2.00 -6.06
CA ALA A 538 4.78 -3.21 -6.75
C ALA A 538 4.85 -4.46 -5.87
N MET A 539 5.90 -4.58 -5.04
CA MET A 539 6.09 -5.71 -4.14
C MET A 539 5.14 -5.65 -2.95
N THR A 540 4.73 -6.82 -2.43
CA THR A 540 3.91 -6.91 -1.21
C THR A 540 4.64 -6.31 0.00
N GLY A 541 3.90 -5.82 1.00
CA GLY A 541 4.49 -5.14 2.16
C GLY A 541 5.55 -5.96 2.91
N GLU A 542 5.42 -7.29 2.97
CA GLU A 542 6.43 -8.18 3.58
C GLU A 542 7.76 -8.27 2.80
N ASN A 543 7.73 -7.97 1.50
CA ASN A 543 8.86 -8.07 0.58
C ASN A 543 9.60 -6.74 0.37
N VAL A 544 8.93 -5.60 0.61
CA VAL A 544 9.50 -4.25 0.43
C VAL A 544 10.64 -3.98 1.40
N GLU A 545 10.46 -4.21 2.71
CA GLU A 545 11.47 -3.90 3.73
C GLU A 545 12.80 -4.67 3.54
N PRO A 546 12.80 -5.99 3.22
CA PRO A 546 14.02 -6.69 2.83
C PRO A 546 14.72 -6.08 1.61
N TYR A 547 13.95 -5.65 0.61
CA TYR A 547 14.48 -5.02 -0.60
C TYR A 547 15.16 -3.68 -0.30
N LEU A 548 14.46 -2.75 0.37
CA LEU A 548 15.00 -1.44 0.73
C LEU A 548 16.27 -1.54 1.59
N ARG A 549 16.30 -2.48 2.54
CA ARG A 549 17.50 -2.74 3.35
C ARG A 549 18.69 -3.23 2.52
N CYS A 550 18.45 -3.98 1.45
CA CYS A 550 19.53 -4.41 0.56
C CYS A 550 20.07 -3.23 -0.26
N LEU A 551 19.25 -2.24 -0.63
CA LEU A 551 19.69 -1.00 -1.27
C LEU A 551 20.59 -0.16 -0.35
N GLU A 552 20.27 -0.04 0.93
CA GLU A 552 21.14 0.64 1.92
C GLU A 552 22.52 -0.03 2.03
N LYS A 553 22.53 -1.37 2.07
CA LYS A 553 23.78 -2.15 2.14
C LYS A 553 24.59 -2.03 0.86
N LEU A 554 23.93 -1.92 -0.28
CA LEU A 554 24.56 -1.72 -1.58
C LEU A 554 25.35 -0.42 -1.60
N MET A 555 24.71 0.69 -1.21
CA MET A 555 25.36 2.01 -1.25
C MET A 555 26.48 2.18 -0.21
N SER A 556 26.36 1.54 0.96
CA SER A 556 27.47 1.49 1.92
C SER A 556 28.64 0.60 1.47
N GLY A 557 28.54 -0.05 0.30
CA GLY A 557 29.56 -0.95 -0.24
C GLY A 557 29.65 -2.31 0.48
N SER A 558 28.72 -2.59 1.40
CA SER A 558 28.71 -3.79 2.23
C SER A 558 28.01 -4.99 1.58
N MET A 559 27.49 -4.82 0.37
CA MET A 559 26.79 -5.85 -0.40
C MET A 559 27.19 -5.81 -1.87
N ASP A 560 27.49 -6.98 -2.45
CA ASP A 560 27.71 -7.20 -3.88
C ASP A 560 26.50 -7.85 -4.55
N GLY A 561 26.55 -8.03 -5.87
CA GLY A 561 25.48 -8.64 -6.64
C GLY A 561 25.08 -10.04 -6.16
N GLU A 562 26.06 -10.91 -5.90
CA GLU A 562 25.79 -12.27 -5.41
C GLU A 562 25.11 -12.27 -4.04
N ALA A 563 25.59 -11.45 -3.11
CA ALA A 563 24.99 -11.30 -1.79
C ALA A 563 23.59 -10.71 -1.86
N PHE A 564 23.36 -9.74 -2.74
CA PHE A 564 22.06 -9.12 -2.97
C PHE A 564 21.02 -10.14 -3.41
N ILE A 565 21.28 -10.87 -4.50
CA ILE A 565 20.33 -11.87 -5.02
C ILE A 565 20.12 -13.01 -4.01
N LYS A 566 21.17 -13.42 -3.30
CA LYS A 566 21.10 -14.50 -2.30
C LYS A 566 20.27 -14.10 -1.09
N GLU A 567 20.35 -12.85 -0.65
CA GLU A 567 19.57 -12.38 0.49
C GLU A 567 18.09 -12.21 0.14
N LEU A 568 17.80 -11.58 -1.00
CA LEU A 568 16.42 -11.40 -1.44
C LEU A 568 15.75 -12.72 -1.80
N SER A 569 16.43 -13.67 -2.42
CA SER A 569 15.85 -14.97 -2.78
C SER A 569 15.51 -15.86 -1.58
N LYS A 570 16.08 -15.60 -0.41
CA LYS A 570 15.68 -16.28 0.84
C LYS A 570 14.40 -15.67 1.42
N THR A 571 14.24 -14.36 1.23
CA THR A 571 13.30 -13.53 1.99
C THR A 571 12.03 -13.27 1.19
N ILE A 572 12.16 -13.10 -0.12
CA ILE A 572 11.10 -12.85 -1.10
C ILE A 572 10.90 -14.16 -1.90
N ARG A 573 9.69 -14.70 -1.89
CA ARG A 573 9.33 -15.99 -2.51
C ARG A 573 8.52 -15.84 -3.77
#